data_AF-A0A538M6R7-F1
#
_entry.id   AF-A0A538M6R7-F1
#
_cell.length_a   1.000
_cell.length_b   1.000
_cell.length_c   1.000
_cell.angle_alpha   90.00
_cell.angle_beta   90.00
_cell.angle_gamma   90.00
#
_symmetry.space_group_name_H-M   'P 1'
#
loop_
_entity.id
_entity.type
_entity.pdbx_description
1 polymer ?
#
loop_
_entity_poly.entity_id
_entity_poly.type
_entity_poly.pdbx_seq_one_letter_code
_entity_poly.pdbx_strand_id
1 'polypeptide(L)'
;MRRWTGPVTMLVLFSFLAVGPITHTPRAEADCGSAGCAAPVACNTHAGACWKPTTNARWQYQLQAARDKSGNCLYTSTGGINVNISGTPFTGGASVKPSVFDIDFQTDGACTGGTITQENGGAVAAIHANGAKAICYIDAGGAESFRPDYAQYQAFNANCNGCLFGRPIGGFRNEFWLNINNDMGQRTFILSEISKRLDRCAANGFDGVEMDVVDAWSNRTGLTITGDTQLLFNTALANLAHSKGFTVALKNDVEQVPDLAPYFDYAINEQCEQYSECGNYTTYFVNAGKAVFQVEYKLKTSTFCPPANAANRNAILKTFDLFDLPWTSCR
;
A
#
# COMPACT_ATOMS: atom_id res chain seq x y z
N MET A 1 56.73 16.51 -53.84
CA MET A 1 56.04 16.25 -55.13
C MET A 1 54.62 15.77 -54.84
N ARG A 2 53.64 16.46 -55.44
CA ARG A 2 52.26 16.08 -55.80
C ARG A 2 51.44 15.09 -54.92
N ARG A 3 50.36 15.66 -54.36
CA ARG A 3 48.97 15.16 -54.16
C ARG A 3 48.65 13.77 -54.72
N TRP A 4 47.81 13.00 -54.01
CA TRP A 4 46.52 12.51 -54.51
C TRP A 4 45.53 12.30 -53.35
N THR A 5 44.35 12.89 -53.49
CA THR A 5 43.17 12.84 -52.63
C THR A 5 42.21 11.75 -53.11
N GLY A 6 41.55 11.05 -52.18
CA GLY A 6 40.34 10.27 -52.46
C GLY A 6 39.64 9.88 -51.14
N PRO A 7 38.34 10.14 -50.96
CA PRO A 7 37.61 9.73 -49.77
C PRO A 7 37.22 8.25 -49.89
N VAL A 8 37.52 7.45 -48.87
CA VAL A 8 36.98 6.08 -48.76
C VAL A 8 35.58 6.21 -48.14
N THR A 9 34.55 6.13 -48.98
CA THR A 9 33.16 5.98 -48.54
C THR A 9 32.99 4.54 -48.05
N MET A 10 33.01 4.35 -46.73
CA MET A 10 32.70 3.06 -46.12
C MET A 10 31.17 2.90 -46.07
N LEU A 11 30.63 2.09 -46.97
CA LEU A 11 29.21 1.72 -46.99
C LEU A 11 28.94 0.82 -45.77
N VAL A 12 28.37 1.38 -44.70
CA VAL A 12 27.86 0.59 -43.57
C VAL A 12 26.49 0.04 -43.98
N LEU A 13 26.42 -1.25 -44.29
CA LEU A 13 25.16 -1.96 -44.40
C LEU A 13 24.50 -1.99 -43.02
N PHE A 14 23.44 -1.19 -42.83
CA PHE A 14 22.51 -1.40 -41.74
C PHE A 14 21.62 -2.60 -42.07
N SER A 15 21.96 -3.77 -41.52
CA SER A 15 21.00 -4.86 -41.41
C SER A 15 19.92 -4.44 -40.42
N PHE A 16 18.79 -3.97 -40.95
CA PHE A 16 17.56 -3.84 -40.17
C PHE A 16 17.08 -5.25 -39.82
N LEU A 17 17.48 -5.74 -38.64
CA LEU A 17 16.71 -6.78 -37.96
C LEU A 17 15.37 -6.15 -37.61
N ALA A 18 14.32 -6.53 -38.34
CA ALA A 18 12.96 -6.23 -37.97
C ALA A 18 12.72 -6.85 -36.59
N VAL A 19 12.67 -6.00 -35.56
CA VAL A 19 12.17 -6.40 -34.24
C VAL A 19 10.68 -6.62 -34.43
N GLY A 20 10.28 -7.88 -34.55
CA GLY A 20 8.87 -8.26 -34.59
C GLY A 20 8.17 -7.76 -33.33
N PRO A 21 6.85 -7.50 -33.40
CA PRO A 21 6.09 -7.08 -32.23
C PRO A 21 6.27 -8.11 -31.12
N ILE A 22 6.67 -7.65 -29.93
CA ILE A 22 6.64 -8.46 -28.72
C ILE A 22 5.16 -8.75 -28.46
N THR A 23 4.71 -9.93 -28.86
CA THR A 23 3.44 -10.47 -28.39
C THR A 23 3.64 -10.75 -26.91
N HIS A 24 3.18 -9.85 -26.04
CA HIS A 24 2.91 -10.23 -24.67
C HIS A 24 1.83 -11.31 -24.74
N THR A 25 2.22 -12.57 -24.55
CA THR A 25 1.27 -13.60 -24.18
C THR A 25 0.55 -13.06 -22.96
N PRO A 26 -0.79 -12.89 -22.98
CA PRO A 26 -1.53 -12.51 -21.79
C PRO A 26 -1.13 -13.51 -20.71
N ARG A 27 -0.72 -13.02 -19.53
CA ARG A 27 -0.68 -13.90 -18.36
C ARG A 27 -2.08 -14.50 -18.28
N ALA A 28 -2.17 -15.83 -18.09
CA ALA A 28 -3.46 -16.47 -17.84
C ALA A 28 -4.15 -15.66 -16.73
N GLU A 29 -5.39 -15.24 -16.98
CA GLU A 29 -6.18 -14.51 -15.97
C GLU A 29 -6.24 -15.41 -14.74
N ALA A 30 -5.64 -14.94 -13.65
CA ALA A 30 -5.74 -15.61 -12.36
C ALA A 30 -7.17 -15.44 -11.86
N ASP A 31 -7.79 -16.52 -11.37
CA ASP A 31 -9.16 -16.51 -10.85
C ASP A 31 -9.18 -17.23 -9.50
N CYS A 32 -9.87 -16.66 -8.51
CA CYS A 32 -9.96 -17.22 -7.16
C CYS A 32 -10.50 -18.67 -7.14
N GLY A 33 -11.42 -19.01 -8.05
CA GLY A 33 -11.99 -20.35 -8.18
C GLY A 33 -10.94 -21.38 -8.58
N SER A 34 -10.14 -21.07 -9.61
CA SER A 34 -9.05 -21.91 -10.10
C SER A 34 -7.85 -21.97 -9.14
N ALA A 35 -7.51 -20.85 -8.50
CA ALA A 35 -6.42 -20.74 -7.54
C ALA A 35 -6.68 -21.50 -6.23
N GLY A 36 -7.94 -21.82 -5.94
CA GLY A 36 -8.35 -22.50 -4.71
C GLY A 36 -8.41 -21.57 -3.50
N CYS A 37 -8.78 -20.31 -3.71
CA CYS A 37 -8.97 -19.34 -2.63
C CYS A 37 -10.08 -19.81 -1.68
N ALA A 38 -9.85 -19.67 -0.38
CA ALA A 38 -10.89 -19.88 0.61
C ALA A 38 -12.02 -18.85 0.40
N ALA A 39 -13.26 -19.18 0.72
CA ALA A 39 -14.35 -18.21 0.64
C ALA A 39 -14.11 -16.99 1.55
N PRO A 40 -14.61 -15.80 1.20
CA PRO A 40 -14.57 -14.64 2.10
C PRO A 40 -15.26 -14.96 3.43
N VAL A 41 -14.64 -14.58 4.54
CA VAL A 41 -15.28 -14.65 5.86
C VAL A 41 -15.86 -13.29 6.25
N ALA A 42 -16.90 -13.28 7.07
CA ALA A 42 -17.41 -12.03 7.62
C ALA A 42 -16.47 -11.51 8.73
N CYS A 43 -16.35 -10.19 8.86
CA CYS A 43 -15.65 -9.58 9.99
C CYS A 43 -16.24 -10.03 11.33
N ASN A 44 -15.37 -10.49 12.23
CA ASN A 44 -15.73 -11.03 13.53
C ASN A 44 -16.07 -9.92 14.53
N THR A 45 -17.37 -9.65 14.68
CA THR A 45 -17.89 -8.61 15.59
C THR A 45 -17.69 -8.92 17.08
N HIS A 46 -17.27 -10.13 17.43
CA HIS A 46 -16.89 -10.47 18.81
C HIS A 46 -15.42 -10.13 19.10
N ALA A 47 -14.58 -10.04 18.06
CA ALA A 47 -13.18 -9.67 18.19
C ALA A 47 -12.93 -8.17 18.04
N GLY A 48 -13.78 -7.45 17.29
CA GLY A 48 -13.61 -6.02 17.05
C GLY A 48 -14.86 -5.36 16.50
N ALA A 49 -14.82 -4.03 16.34
CA ALA A 49 -15.97 -3.23 15.96
C ALA A 49 -16.38 -3.37 14.48
N CYS A 50 -15.52 -3.96 13.63
CA CYS A 50 -15.76 -4.10 12.20
C CYS A 50 -16.17 -2.77 11.53
N TRP A 51 -15.52 -1.68 11.94
CA TRP A 51 -15.84 -0.33 11.46
C TRP A 51 -15.60 -0.23 9.95
N LYS A 52 -16.52 0.37 9.19
CA LYS A 52 -16.35 0.63 7.76
C LYS A 52 -16.30 2.14 7.50
N PRO A 53 -15.34 2.63 6.69
CA PRO A 53 -15.34 4.02 6.29
C PRO A 53 -16.57 4.34 5.44
N THR A 54 -17.10 5.56 5.58
CA THR A 54 -18.14 6.05 4.68
C THR A 54 -17.55 6.33 3.30
N THR A 55 -18.37 6.19 2.24
CA THR A 55 -17.90 6.38 0.85
C THR A 55 -17.42 7.80 0.55
N ASN A 56 -17.82 8.78 1.37
CA ASN A 56 -17.41 10.18 1.28
C ASN A 56 -16.39 10.62 2.35
N ALA A 57 -15.74 9.66 3.03
CA ALA A 57 -14.77 9.95 4.07
C ALA A 57 -13.55 10.73 3.54
N ARG A 58 -13.22 11.84 4.19
CA ARG A 58 -11.93 12.50 3.97
C ARG A 58 -10.86 11.79 4.78
N TRP A 59 -9.73 11.52 4.17
CA TRP A 59 -8.67 10.76 4.79
C TRP A 59 -7.34 11.51 4.77
N GLN A 60 -6.47 11.16 5.72
CA GLN A 60 -5.08 11.57 5.76
C GLN A 60 -4.23 10.31 5.74
N TYR A 61 -3.26 10.28 4.82
CA TYR A 61 -2.24 9.23 4.77
C TYR A 61 -0.94 9.80 5.33
N GLN A 62 -0.53 9.34 6.50
CA GLN A 62 0.66 9.82 7.17
C GLN A 62 1.42 8.65 7.81
N LEU A 63 2.44 8.15 7.09
CA LEU A 63 3.29 7.06 7.56
C LEU A 63 4.60 7.55 8.19
N GLN A 64 4.93 8.83 8.05
CA GLN A 64 6.11 9.44 8.66
C GLN A 64 5.72 10.49 9.70
N ALA A 65 6.51 10.57 10.78
CA ALA A 65 6.34 11.64 11.75
C ALA A 65 6.63 12.99 11.10
N ALA A 66 5.75 13.98 11.33
CA ALA A 66 6.02 15.34 10.90
C ALA A 66 7.30 15.88 11.58
N ARG A 67 8.08 16.66 10.84
CA ARG A 67 9.38 17.18 11.31
C ARG A 67 9.52 18.67 11.08
N ASP A 68 10.23 19.33 11.98
CA ASP A 68 10.68 20.70 11.74
C ASP A 68 11.82 20.73 10.70
N LYS A 69 12.28 21.93 10.33
CA LYS A 69 13.37 22.11 9.35
C LYS A 69 14.71 21.52 9.81
N SER A 70 14.87 21.26 11.10
CA SER A 70 16.06 20.65 11.70
C SER A 70 15.92 19.12 11.79
N GLY A 71 14.79 18.55 11.36
CA GLY A 71 14.52 17.12 11.42
C GLY A 71 13.97 16.64 12.77
N ASN A 72 13.66 17.53 13.71
CA ASN A 72 13.09 17.15 15.00
C ASN A 72 11.62 16.77 14.82
N CYS A 73 11.19 15.71 15.52
CA CYS A 73 9.79 15.31 15.57
C CYS A 73 8.89 16.44 16.10
N LEU A 74 7.84 16.73 15.34
CA LEU A 74 6.70 17.56 15.75
C LEU A 74 5.60 16.67 16.34
N TYR A 75 4.60 17.26 17.01
CA TYR A 75 3.45 16.50 17.54
C TYR A 75 3.85 15.27 18.40
N THR A 76 4.84 15.44 19.28
CA THR A 76 5.44 14.34 20.05
C THR A 76 4.43 13.59 20.92
N SER A 77 3.37 14.26 21.39
CA SER A 77 2.28 13.63 22.15
C SER A 77 1.45 12.62 21.34
N THR A 78 1.51 12.71 20.01
CA THR A 78 0.83 11.83 19.06
C THR A 78 1.83 11.12 18.15
N GLY A 79 3.07 10.90 18.64
CA GLY A 79 4.07 10.13 17.93
C GLY A 79 4.46 10.70 16.56
N GLY A 80 4.30 12.01 16.34
CA GLY A 80 4.57 12.62 15.03
C GLY A 80 3.35 12.85 14.15
N ILE A 81 2.20 12.29 14.51
CA ILE A 81 0.97 12.35 13.71
C ILE A 81 0.26 13.69 13.92
N ASN A 82 0.01 14.42 12.83
CA ASN A 82 -0.70 15.71 12.87
C ASN A 82 -2.22 15.50 12.89
N VAL A 83 -2.76 15.12 14.04
CA VAL A 83 -4.19 14.80 14.22
C VAL A 83 -5.14 16.00 14.06
N ASN A 84 -4.58 17.22 14.02
CA ASN A 84 -5.33 18.47 13.89
C ASN A 84 -5.20 19.10 12.49
N ILE A 85 -4.67 18.35 11.53
CA ILE A 85 -4.51 18.84 10.15
C ILE A 85 -5.85 19.29 9.57
N SER A 86 -5.81 20.41 8.86
CA SER A 86 -6.96 20.93 8.13
C SER A 86 -6.49 21.69 6.89
N GLY A 87 -7.36 21.84 5.91
CA GLY A 87 -7.04 22.51 4.65
C GLY A 87 -8.29 22.82 3.84
N THR A 88 -8.18 23.78 2.92
CA THR A 88 -9.25 24.02 1.94
C THR A 88 -9.20 22.91 0.89
N PRO A 89 -10.30 22.20 0.62
CA PRO A 89 -10.31 21.14 -0.38
C PRO A 89 -10.22 21.75 -1.79
N PHE A 90 -9.90 20.94 -2.79
CA PHE A 90 -9.85 21.34 -4.20
C PHE A 90 -11.15 22.00 -4.68
N THR A 91 -12.30 21.52 -4.21
CA THR A 91 -13.63 22.10 -4.50
C THR A 91 -13.81 23.52 -3.96
N GLY A 92 -12.88 24.03 -3.16
CA GLY A 92 -12.98 25.31 -2.46
C GLY A 92 -13.87 25.25 -1.22
N GLY A 93 -14.18 26.42 -0.67
CA GLY A 93 -15.06 26.56 0.51
C GLY A 93 -14.29 26.64 1.83
N ALA A 94 -14.94 26.23 2.93
CA ALA A 94 -14.36 26.25 4.26
C ALA A 94 -13.27 25.20 4.42
N SER A 95 -12.37 25.42 5.39
CA SER A 95 -11.38 24.42 5.78
C SER A 95 -12.07 23.14 6.26
N VAL A 96 -11.60 21.99 5.78
CA VAL A 96 -12.07 20.66 6.16
C VAL A 96 -10.98 19.90 6.91
N LYS A 97 -11.40 18.87 7.65
CA LYS A 97 -10.52 17.95 8.38
C LYS A 97 -10.71 16.51 7.88
N PRO A 98 -9.70 15.64 8.00
CA PRO A 98 -9.87 14.20 7.82
C PRO A 98 -10.83 13.63 8.87
N SER A 99 -11.64 12.66 8.45
CA SER A 99 -12.43 11.79 9.33
C SER A 99 -11.80 10.40 9.49
N VAL A 100 -10.77 10.10 8.68
CA VAL A 100 -10.01 8.85 8.67
C VAL A 100 -8.52 9.18 8.60
N PHE A 101 -7.71 8.47 9.36
CA PHE A 101 -6.26 8.59 9.36
C PHE A 101 -5.68 7.21 9.12
N ASP A 102 -4.87 7.07 8.09
CA ASP A 102 -4.04 5.91 7.86
C ASP A 102 -2.62 6.22 8.31
N ILE A 103 -2.20 5.50 9.36
CA ILE A 103 -0.94 5.73 10.06
C ILE A 103 -0.24 4.41 10.34
N ASP A 104 1.09 4.47 10.43
CA ASP A 104 1.91 3.34 10.84
C ASP A 104 1.45 2.79 12.20
N PHE A 105 1.43 1.46 12.35
CA PHE A 105 1.09 0.84 13.63
C PHE A 105 2.09 1.17 14.74
N GLN A 106 3.32 1.54 14.39
CA GLN A 106 4.39 1.93 15.29
C GLN A 106 4.79 3.41 15.11
N THR A 107 5.24 4.01 16.19
CA THR A 107 5.77 5.37 16.19
C THR A 107 7.08 5.45 15.40
N ASP A 108 7.18 6.43 14.50
CA ASP A 108 8.40 6.72 13.73
C ASP A 108 9.60 6.94 14.67
N GLY A 109 10.74 6.35 14.29
CA GLY A 109 12.01 6.46 14.98
C GLY A 109 12.44 7.91 15.28
N ALA A 110 12.08 8.87 14.43
CA ALA A 110 12.40 10.28 14.65
C ALA A 110 11.75 10.87 15.92
N CYS A 111 10.66 10.28 16.40
CA CYS A 111 9.99 10.69 17.63
C CYS A 111 10.45 9.91 18.87
N THR A 112 11.25 8.86 18.68
CA THR A 112 11.62 7.90 19.72
C THR A 112 13.13 7.71 19.86
N GLY A 113 13.94 8.64 19.33
CA GLY A 113 15.40 8.58 19.45
C GLY A 113 16.07 7.60 18.48
N GLY A 114 15.40 7.28 17.37
CA GLY A 114 15.91 6.48 16.26
C GLY A 114 15.43 5.03 16.24
N THR A 115 14.54 4.61 17.15
CA THR A 115 14.10 3.21 17.28
C THR A 115 12.60 3.04 17.10
N ILE A 116 12.18 2.11 16.24
CA ILE A 116 10.76 1.85 15.96
C ILE A 116 10.27 0.71 16.87
N THR A 117 10.12 0.97 18.16
CA THR A 117 9.68 -0.01 19.17
C THR A 117 8.44 0.40 19.93
N GLN A 118 7.97 1.63 19.76
CA GLN A 118 6.78 2.15 20.43
C GLN A 118 5.56 2.01 19.51
N GLU A 119 4.39 1.70 20.08
CA GLU A 119 3.13 1.62 19.34
C GLU A 119 2.47 2.99 19.21
N ASN A 120 1.71 3.21 18.14
CA ASN A 120 1.06 4.49 17.87
C ASN A 120 -0.28 4.70 18.63
N GLY A 121 -0.54 3.96 19.71
CA GLY A 121 -1.80 4.05 20.48
C GLY A 121 -2.12 5.46 20.99
N GLY A 122 -1.11 6.28 21.30
CA GLY A 122 -1.32 7.69 21.67
C GLY A 122 -1.87 8.55 20.52
N ALA A 123 -1.42 8.31 19.29
CA ALA A 123 -1.97 8.94 18.10
C ALA A 123 -3.41 8.48 17.85
N VAL A 124 -3.67 7.18 17.95
CA VAL A 124 -5.02 6.59 17.78
C VAL A 124 -6.01 7.21 18.78
N ALA A 125 -5.66 7.29 20.06
CA ALA A 125 -6.50 7.92 21.07
C ALA A 125 -6.81 9.38 20.75
N ALA A 126 -5.84 10.14 20.24
CA ALA A 126 -6.04 11.53 19.85
C ALA A 126 -6.90 11.68 18.58
N ILE A 127 -6.75 10.76 17.61
CA ILE A 127 -7.62 10.66 16.42
C ILE A 127 -9.07 10.43 16.85
N HIS A 128 -9.30 9.48 17.77
CA HIS A 128 -10.64 9.20 18.31
C HIS A 128 -11.23 10.36 19.10
N ALA A 129 -10.40 11.08 19.89
CA ALA A 129 -10.84 12.27 20.61
C ALA A 129 -11.33 13.39 19.67
N ASN A 130 -10.80 13.42 18.44
CA ASN A 130 -11.26 14.32 17.37
C ASN A 130 -12.48 13.77 16.59
N GLY A 131 -13.03 12.61 16.98
CA GLY A 131 -14.16 11.96 16.32
C GLY A 131 -13.81 11.26 15.01
N ALA A 132 -12.52 11.10 14.70
CA ALA A 132 -12.02 10.42 13.51
C ALA A 132 -11.69 8.95 13.79
N LYS A 133 -11.29 8.22 12.75
CA LYS A 133 -11.01 6.77 12.77
C LYS A 133 -9.60 6.47 12.28
N ALA A 134 -8.97 5.44 12.84
CA ALA A 134 -7.59 5.09 12.55
C ALA A 134 -7.49 3.75 11.78
N ILE A 135 -6.78 3.76 10.66
CA ILE A 135 -6.38 2.59 9.89
C ILE A 135 -4.93 2.26 10.27
N CYS A 136 -4.68 0.98 10.55
CA CYS A 136 -3.37 0.45 10.92
C CYS A 136 -2.62 0.05 9.64
N TYR A 137 -1.61 0.81 9.25
CA TYR A 137 -0.70 0.41 8.18
C TYR A 137 0.21 -0.73 8.66
N ILE A 138 0.26 -1.80 7.87
CA ILE A 138 1.18 -2.92 8.01
C ILE A 138 1.77 -3.25 6.65
N ASP A 139 3.09 -3.27 6.50
CA ASP A 139 3.72 -3.95 5.37
C ASP A 139 3.52 -5.47 5.51
N ALA A 140 2.80 -6.09 4.57
CA ALA A 140 2.47 -7.51 4.60
C ALA A 140 3.29 -8.34 3.60
N GLY A 141 3.67 -7.75 2.47
CA GLY A 141 4.44 -8.44 1.41
C GLY A 141 5.92 -8.04 1.34
N GLY A 142 6.36 -7.12 2.19
CA GLY A 142 7.73 -6.69 2.36
C GLY A 142 8.28 -6.99 3.75
N ALA A 143 9.61 -7.01 3.84
CA ALA A 143 10.33 -7.08 5.11
C ALA A 143 11.21 -5.85 5.30
N GLU A 144 10.74 -4.98 6.17
CA GLU A 144 11.41 -3.76 6.60
C GLU A 144 12.49 -4.07 7.64
N SER A 145 13.77 -3.86 7.30
CA SER A 145 14.92 -4.24 8.14
C SER A 145 15.03 -3.46 9.46
N PHE A 146 14.25 -2.41 9.62
CA PHE A 146 14.20 -1.56 10.81
C PHE A 146 13.10 -1.97 11.80
N ARG A 147 12.23 -2.91 11.43
CA ARG A 147 11.19 -3.40 12.33
C ARG A 147 11.78 -4.35 13.38
N PRO A 148 11.29 -4.32 14.63
CA PRO A 148 11.79 -5.20 15.69
C PRO A 148 11.63 -6.69 15.39
N ASP A 149 10.65 -7.05 14.56
CA ASP A 149 10.36 -8.43 14.18
C ASP A 149 11.15 -8.91 12.94
N TYR A 150 12.03 -8.08 12.37
CA TYR A 150 12.84 -8.47 11.20
C TYR A 150 13.75 -9.68 11.47
N ALA A 151 14.22 -9.86 12.72
CA ALA A 151 15.06 -10.98 13.11
C ALA A 151 14.35 -12.34 12.91
N GLN A 152 13.02 -12.38 13.04
CA GLN A 152 12.20 -13.57 12.80
C GLN A 152 12.22 -13.93 11.32
N TYR A 153 12.12 -12.94 10.43
CA TYR A 153 12.25 -13.14 8.98
C TYR A 153 13.64 -13.64 8.61
N GLN A 154 14.70 -13.08 9.21
CA GLN A 154 16.06 -13.55 9.00
C GLN A 154 16.26 -15.01 9.46
N ALA A 155 15.70 -15.37 10.63
CA ALA A 155 15.77 -16.73 11.15
C ALA A 155 15.04 -17.73 10.24
N PHE A 156 13.83 -17.40 9.80
CA PHE A 156 13.09 -18.23 8.85
C PHE A 156 13.86 -18.38 7.54
N ASN A 157 14.37 -17.28 6.98
CA ASN A 157 15.13 -17.28 5.74
C ASN A 157 16.39 -18.16 5.84
N ALA A 158 17.12 -18.10 6.95
CA ALA A 158 18.27 -18.96 7.19
C ALA A 158 17.87 -20.45 7.27
N ASN A 159 16.77 -20.75 7.95
CA ASN A 159 16.27 -22.11 8.11
C ASN A 159 15.81 -22.75 6.79
N CYS A 160 15.28 -21.95 5.86
CA CYS A 160 14.86 -22.42 4.55
C CYS A 160 15.92 -22.19 3.44
N ASN A 161 17.19 -21.98 3.82
CA ASN A 161 18.31 -21.81 2.89
C ASN A 161 18.13 -20.64 1.89
N GLY A 162 17.72 -19.47 2.39
CA GLY A 162 17.61 -18.25 1.59
C GLY A 162 16.32 -18.13 0.78
N CYS A 163 15.25 -18.83 1.17
CA CYS A 163 14.04 -18.91 0.37
C CYS A 163 13.08 -17.71 0.47
N LEU A 164 13.25 -16.84 1.47
CA LEU A 164 12.23 -15.87 1.86
C LEU A 164 12.39 -14.52 1.15
N PHE A 165 13.61 -14.02 1.03
CA PHE A 165 13.85 -12.66 0.55
C PHE A 165 14.04 -12.58 -0.97
N GLY A 166 13.35 -11.63 -1.59
CA GLY A 166 13.59 -11.17 -2.94
C GLY A 166 14.54 -9.97 -2.99
N ARG A 167 14.42 -9.20 -4.05
CA ARG A 167 15.16 -7.94 -4.27
C ARG A 167 14.70 -6.88 -3.26
N PRO A 168 15.55 -5.86 -2.99
CA PRO A 168 15.09 -4.64 -2.36
C PRO A 168 13.95 -4.00 -3.16
N ILE A 169 12.97 -3.42 -2.46
CA ILE A 169 11.87 -2.69 -3.08
C ILE A 169 12.40 -1.38 -3.66
N GLY A 170 11.93 -1.00 -4.86
CA GLY A 170 12.42 0.16 -5.58
C GLY A 170 12.25 1.45 -4.77
N GLY A 171 13.34 2.17 -4.49
CA GLY A 171 13.33 3.36 -3.64
C GLY A 171 13.55 3.08 -2.14
N PHE A 172 13.38 1.83 -1.69
CA PHE A 172 13.44 1.43 -0.29
C PHE A 172 14.51 0.35 -0.07
N ARG A 173 15.77 0.76 0.01
CA ARG A 173 16.92 -0.18 0.12
C ARG A 173 16.92 -1.09 1.35
N ASN A 174 16.14 -0.73 2.37
CA ASN A 174 16.05 -1.43 3.65
C ASN A 174 14.77 -2.29 3.73
N GLU A 175 14.10 -2.50 2.60
CA GLU A 175 12.84 -3.22 2.49
C GLU A 175 12.97 -4.24 1.37
N PHE A 176 12.61 -5.48 1.65
CA PHE A 176 12.82 -6.60 0.74
C PHE A 176 11.49 -7.25 0.40
N TRP A 177 11.25 -7.55 -0.88
CA TRP A 177 10.11 -8.36 -1.29
C TRP A 177 10.12 -9.72 -0.58
N LEU A 178 8.96 -10.18 -0.12
CA LEU A 178 8.80 -11.49 0.49
C LEU A 178 8.31 -12.53 -0.53
N ASN A 179 8.85 -13.74 -0.40
CA ASN A 179 8.39 -14.90 -1.14
C ASN A 179 7.10 -15.45 -0.52
N ILE A 180 5.97 -15.13 -1.14
CA ILE A 180 4.63 -15.56 -0.73
C ILE A 180 4.22 -16.95 -1.28
N ASN A 181 5.14 -17.69 -1.88
CA ASN A 181 4.95 -19.12 -2.14
C ASN A 181 4.86 -19.88 -0.79
N ASN A 182 4.49 -21.16 -0.85
CA ASN A 182 4.33 -21.95 0.38
C ASN A 182 4.91 -23.35 0.30
N ASP A 183 5.80 -23.59 -0.66
CA ASP A 183 6.54 -24.84 -0.84
C ASP A 183 7.48 -25.14 0.34
N MET A 184 7.90 -24.12 1.08
CA MET A 184 8.70 -24.22 2.31
C MET A 184 8.03 -23.54 3.52
N GLY A 185 6.73 -23.27 3.44
CA GLY A 185 5.96 -22.65 4.54
C GLY A 185 6.12 -21.12 4.65
N GLN A 186 6.62 -20.44 3.62
CA GLN A 186 6.89 -19.00 3.65
C GLN A 186 5.61 -18.20 3.87
N ARG A 187 4.56 -18.44 3.07
CA ARG A 187 3.25 -17.81 3.26
C ARG A 187 2.68 -18.07 4.65
N THR A 188 2.76 -19.30 5.16
CA THR A 188 2.31 -19.64 6.53
C THR A 188 3.06 -18.83 7.58
N PHE A 189 4.38 -18.70 7.45
CA PHE A 189 5.22 -17.90 8.34
C PHE A 189 4.84 -16.41 8.29
N ILE A 190 4.71 -15.84 7.08
CA ILE A 190 4.34 -14.43 6.88
C ILE A 190 2.99 -14.16 7.55
N LEU A 191 1.95 -14.97 7.29
CA LEU A 191 0.63 -14.81 7.91
C LEU A 191 0.67 -14.88 9.44
N SER A 192 1.57 -15.69 10.02
CA SER A 192 1.80 -15.75 11.47
C SER A 192 2.39 -14.44 12.01
N GLU A 193 3.38 -13.85 11.35
CA GLU A 193 3.93 -12.56 11.76
C GLU A 193 2.91 -11.41 11.57
N ILE A 194 2.16 -11.42 10.47
CA ILE A 194 1.07 -10.45 10.26
C ILE A 194 -0.03 -10.59 11.32
N SER A 195 -0.38 -11.81 11.73
CA SER A 195 -1.32 -12.02 12.84
C SER A 195 -0.85 -11.33 14.13
N LYS A 196 0.46 -11.37 14.44
CA LYS A 196 1.01 -10.69 15.62
C LYS A 196 0.95 -9.17 15.47
N ARG A 197 1.18 -8.62 14.27
CA ARG A 197 1.03 -7.19 13.99
C ARG A 197 -0.42 -6.74 14.13
N LEU A 198 -1.38 -7.55 13.66
CA LEU A 198 -2.81 -7.31 13.88
C LEU A 198 -3.19 -7.32 15.36
N ASP A 199 -2.65 -8.24 16.16
CA ASP A 199 -2.88 -8.26 17.61
C ASP A 199 -2.38 -6.96 18.28
N ARG A 200 -1.26 -6.41 17.80
CA ARG A 200 -0.74 -5.10 18.24
C ARG A 200 -1.64 -3.94 17.81
N CYS A 201 -2.14 -3.94 16.58
CA CYS A 201 -3.13 -2.95 16.13
C CYS A 201 -4.39 -2.98 17.01
N ALA A 202 -4.89 -4.19 17.33
CA ALA A 202 -6.10 -4.35 18.14
C ALA A 202 -5.89 -3.82 19.56
N ALA A 203 -4.73 -4.16 20.16
CA ALA A 203 -4.36 -3.69 21.49
C ALA A 203 -4.21 -2.15 21.57
N ASN A 204 -3.94 -1.48 20.45
CA ASN A 204 -3.77 -0.03 20.37
C ASN A 204 -5.02 0.72 19.84
N GLY A 205 -6.13 0.00 19.64
CA GLY A 205 -7.43 0.61 19.36
C GLY A 205 -7.65 1.04 17.91
N PHE A 206 -6.86 0.55 16.95
CA PHE A 206 -7.14 0.81 15.54
C PHE A 206 -8.54 0.33 15.13
N ASP A 207 -9.14 0.96 14.12
CA ASP A 207 -10.52 0.66 13.67
C ASP A 207 -10.54 -0.23 12.41
N GLY A 208 -9.50 -0.15 11.58
CA GLY A 208 -9.32 -0.92 10.34
C GLY A 208 -7.84 -1.12 10.04
N VAL A 209 -7.52 -1.84 8.97
CA VAL A 209 -6.12 -2.14 8.58
C VAL A 209 -5.88 -1.96 7.07
N GLU A 210 -4.70 -1.43 6.74
CA GLU A 210 -4.11 -1.44 5.41
C GLU A 210 -2.95 -2.44 5.42
N MET A 211 -2.92 -3.35 4.44
CA MET A 211 -1.83 -4.29 4.25
C MET A 211 -1.09 -3.98 2.95
N ASP A 212 0.14 -3.49 3.05
CA ASP A 212 0.93 -3.02 1.92
C ASP A 212 1.80 -4.12 1.28
N VAL A 213 2.32 -3.83 0.08
CA VAL A 213 3.24 -4.67 -0.69
C VAL A 213 2.57 -5.99 -1.14
N VAL A 214 1.25 -5.94 -1.33
CA VAL A 214 0.40 -7.09 -1.67
C VAL A 214 0.17 -7.26 -3.19
N ASP A 215 1.12 -6.84 -4.02
CA ASP A 215 1.07 -6.89 -5.50
C ASP A 215 2.40 -7.42 -6.11
N ALA A 216 3.08 -8.30 -5.37
CA ALA A 216 4.39 -8.85 -5.74
C ALA A 216 4.41 -9.56 -7.11
N TRP A 217 3.32 -10.19 -7.55
CA TRP A 217 3.25 -10.90 -8.84
C TRP A 217 3.39 -9.98 -10.07
N SER A 218 2.98 -8.71 -9.97
CA SER A 218 3.08 -7.71 -11.05
C SER A 218 4.40 -6.93 -11.00
N ASN A 219 5.22 -7.18 -9.98
CA ASN A 219 6.44 -6.43 -9.70
C ASN A 219 7.75 -7.20 -10.00
N ARG A 220 8.87 -6.46 -10.10
CA ARG A 220 10.21 -7.03 -10.33
C ARG A 220 10.87 -7.47 -9.02
N THR A 221 10.32 -8.49 -8.40
CA THR A 221 10.73 -8.97 -7.07
C THR A 221 12.01 -9.79 -7.07
N GLY A 222 12.40 -10.36 -8.21
CA GLY A 222 13.46 -11.39 -8.28
C GLY A 222 13.02 -12.76 -7.77
N LEU A 223 11.72 -12.92 -7.49
CA LEU A 223 11.07 -14.16 -7.10
C LEU A 223 10.09 -14.57 -8.21
N THR A 224 9.76 -15.86 -8.29
CA THR A 224 8.70 -16.34 -9.19
C THR A 224 7.40 -16.40 -8.41
N ILE A 225 6.53 -15.40 -8.61
CA ILE A 225 5.22 -15.30 -7.97
C ILE A 225 4.17 -15.24 -9.08
N THR A 226 3.22 -16.17 -9.05
CA THR A 226 2.09 -16.22 -9.99
C THR A 226 0.93 -15.36 -9.48
N GLY A 227 0.00 -15.01 -10.38
CA GLY A 227 -1.24 -14.33 -9.98
C GLY A 227 -2.05 -15.17 -8.99
N ASP A 228 -2.16 -16.49 -9.19
CA ASP A 228 -2.85 -17.39 -8.25
C ASP A 228 -2.20 -17.38 -6.86
N THR A 229 -0.87 -17.36 -6.79
CA THR A 229 -0.15 -17.26 -5.52
C THR A 229 -0.48 -15.94 -4.81
N GLN A 230 -0.60 -14.83 -5.56
CA GLN A 230 -1.01 -13.54 -5.01
C GLN A 230 -2.45 -13.58 -4.49
N LEU A 231 -3.41 -14.12 -5.27
CA LEU A 231 -4.80 -14.27 -4.83
C LEU A 231 -4.90 -15.07 -3.53
N LEU A 232 -4.19 -16.20 -3.45
CA LEU A 232 -4.13 -17.02 -2.23
C LEU A 232 -3.58 -16.25 -1.03
N PHE A 233 -2.60 -15.37 -1.24
CA PHE A 233 -2.04 -14.55 -0.18
C PHE A 233 -3.00 -13.43 0.26
N ASN A 234 -3.51 -12.65 -0.68
CA ASN A 234 -4.37 -11.49 -0.42
C ASN A 234 -5.71 -11.90 0.20
N THR A 235 -6.31 -12.99 -0.27
CA THR A 235 -7.55 -13.53 0.34
C THR A 235 -7.31 -14.08 1.75
N ALA A 236 -6.16 -14.70 2.01
CA ALA A 236 -5.80 -15.17 3.35
C ALA A 236 -5.55 -14.00 4.32
N LEU A 237 -4.91 -12.94 3.86
CA LEU A 237 -4.70 -11.70 4.61
C LEU A 237 -6.03 -11.04 5.00
N ALA A 238 -6.96 -10.90 4.05
CA ALA A 238 -8.27 -10.32 4.31
C ALA A 238 -9.06 -11.14 5.34
N ASN A 239 -9.13 -12.45 5.14
CA ASN A 239 -9.80 -13.36 6.06
C ASN A 239 -9.16 -13.35 7.46
N LEU A 240 -7.83 -13.22 7.55
CA LEU A 240 -7.12 -13.08 8.81
C LEU A 240 -7.51 -11.78 9.53
N ALA A 241 -7.53 -10.64 8.84
CA ALA A 241 -7.96 -9.36 9.41
C ALA A 241 -9.41 -9.43 9.94
N HIS A 242 -10.32 -10.00 9.14
CA HIS A 242 -11.72 -10.22 9.54
C HIS A 242 -11.83 -11.10 10.79
N SER A 243 -11.04 -12.18 10.89
CA SER A 243 -11.06 -13.06 12.07
C SER A 243 -10.66 -12.32 13.36
N LYS A 244 -9.82 -11.29 13.22
CA LYS A 244 -9.34 -10.40 14.30
C LYS A 244 -10.27 -9.20 14.55
N GLY A 245 -11.40 -9.12 13.84
CA GLY A 245 -12.40 -8.07 14.04
C GLY A 245 -12.10 -6.74 13.34
N PHE A 246 -11.15 -6.76 12.40
CA PHE A 246 -10.82 -5.62 11.55
C PHE A 246 -11.55 -5.68 10.22
N THR A 247 -11.93 -4.51 9.71
CA THR A 247 -12.13 -4.34 8.27
C THR A 247 -10.81 -4.00 7.60
N VAL A 248 -10.69 -4.35 6.33
CA VAL A 248 -9.40 -4.34 5.63
C VAL A 248 -9.47 -3.65 4.27
N ALA A 249 -8.44 -2.86 3.97
CA ALA A 249 -8.23 -2.21 2.69
C ALA A 249 -7.54 -3.16 1.70
N LEU A 250 -8.01 -3.22 0.45
CA LEU A 250 -7.16 -3.69 -0.64
C LEU A 250 -6.21 -2.57 -1.04
N LYS A 251 -4.90 -2.79 -0.89
CA LYS A 251 -3.86 -1.87 -1.35
C LYS A 251 -3.39 -2.26 -2.75
N ASN A 252 -3.53 -1.36 -3.72
CA ASN A 252 -3.07 -1.58 -5.10
C ASN A 252 -3.62 -2.89 -5.72
N ASP A 253 -2.74 -3.76 -6.25
CA ASP A 253 -3.05 -5.03 -6.92
C ASP A 253 -4.17 -4.93 -7.98
N VAL A 254 -4.02 -3.91 -8.85
CA VAL A 254 -5.09 -3.36 -9.68
C VAL A 254 -5.72 -4.40 -10.60
N GLU A 255 -4.90 -5.27 -11.19
CA GLU A 255 -5.35 -6.26 -12.15
C GLU A 255 -6.12 -7.42 -11.50
N GLN A 256 -5.98 -7.64 -10.19
CA GLN A 256 -6.70 -8.68 -9.43
C GLN A 256 -7.90 -8.14 -8.65
N VAL A 257 -8.19 -6.84 -8.74
CA VAL A 257 -9.36 -6.22 -8.10
C VAL A 257 -10.69 -6.96 -8.35
N PRO A 258 -11.02 -7.46 -9.56
CA PRO A 258 -12.26 -8.21 -9.79
C PRO A 258 -12.44 -9.40 -8.85
N ASP A 259 -11.37 -10.16 -8.63
CA ASP A 259 -11.34 -11.36 -7.78
C ASP A 259 -11.23 -11.05 -6.29
N LEU A 260 -10.54 -9.96 -5.95
CA LEU A 260 -10.26 -9.59 -4.57
C LEU A 260 -11.36 -8.74 -3.95
N ALA A 261 -12.08 -7.92 -4.71
CA ALA A 261 -13.09 -7.02 -4.17
C ALA A 261 -14.14 -7.68 -3.25
N PRO A 262 -14.58 -8.94 -3.43
CA PRO A 262 -15.46 -9.63 -2.48
C PRO A 262 -14.87 -9.81 -1.06
N TYR A 263 -13.54 -9.82 -0.92
CA TYR A 263 -12.82 -10.06 0.34
C TYR A 263 -12.50 -8.80 1.14
N PHE A 264 -12.45 -7.63 0.48
CA PHE A 264 -12.01 -6.39 1.13
C PHE A 264 -13.18 -5.42 1.38
N ASP A 265 -13.07 -4.58 2.41
CA ASP A 265 -14.15 -3.68 2.84
C ASP A 265 -14.08 -2.30 2.18
N TYR A 266 -12.89 -1.89 1.77
CA TYR A 266 -12.57 -0.65 1.06
C TYR A 266 -11.25 -0.83 0.31
N ALA A 267 -10.84 0.16 -0.48
CA ALA A 267 -9.56 0.13 -1.20
C ALA A 267 -8.72 1.37 -0.90
N ILE A 268 -7.41 1.18 -0.90
CA ILE A 268 -6.41 2.25 -0.93
C ILE A 268 -5.60 2.05 -2.21
N ASN A 269 -5.49 3.09 -3.01
CA ASN A 269 -4.69 3.06 -4.22
C ASN A 269 -3.76 4.25 -4.30
N GLU A 270 -2.55 3.98 -4.76
CA GLU A 270 -1.59 4.99 -5.15
C GLU A 270 -1.61 5.14 -6.67
N GLN A 271 -1.83 6.38 -7.12
CA GLN A 271 -1.53 6.82 -8.47
C GLN A 271 -2.41 6.25 -9.61
N CYS A 272 -3.61 5.75 -9.34
CA CYS A 272 -4.40 5.17 -10.42
C CYS A 272 -4.77 6.17 -11.53
N GLU A 273 -4.82 7.48 -11.28
CA GLU A 273 -5.06 8.46 -12.36
C GLU A 273 -3.80 8.65 -13.19
N GLN A 274 -2.64 8.70 -12.54
CA GLN A 274 -1.34 8.79 -13.21
C GLN A 274 -1.10 7.62 -14.16
N TYR A 275 -1.60 6.43 -13.82
CA TYR A 275 -1.44 5.21 -14.62
C TYR A 275 -2.71 4.81 -15.40
N SER A 276 -3.78 5.62 -15.34
CA SER A 276 -5.05 5.36 -16.04
C SER A 276 -5.70 4.01 -15.70
N GLU A 277 -5.66 3.63 -14.43
CA GLU A 277 -6.01 2.30 -13.92
C GLU A 277 -7.13 2.35 -12.84
N CYS A 278 -7.76 3.51 -12.63
CA CYS A 278 -8.83 3.66 -11.61
C CYS A 278 -10.13 2.91 -11.92
N GLY A 279 -10.28 2.35 -13.12
CA GLY A 279 -11.52 1.75 -13.61
C GLY A 279 -12.00 0.60 -12.74
N ASN A 280 -11.09 -0.28 -12.32
CA ASN A 280 -11.41 -1.43 -11.50
C ASN A 280 -11.92 -1.02 -10.11
N TYR A 281 -11.28 -0.06 -9.45
CA TYR A 281 -11.76 0.44 -8.15
C TYR A 281 -13.15 1.06 -8.24
N THR A 282 -13.44 1.77 -9.33
CA THR A 282 -14.80 2.33 -9.54
C THR A 282 -15.82 1.20 -9.70
N THR A 283 -15.50 0.23 -10.55
CA THR A 283 -16.40 -0.86 -10.92
C THR A 283 -16.70 -1.79 -9.74
N TYR A 284 -15.69 -2.16 -8.95
CA TYR A 284 -15.82 -3.22 -7.95
C TYR A 284 -15.89 -2.72 -6.50
N PHE A 285 -15.42 -1.52 -6.20
CA PHE A 285 -15.54 -0.92 -4.86
C PHE A 285 -16.60 0.18 -4.80
N VAL A 286 -16.47 1.24 -5.61
CA VAL A 286 -17.40 2.38 -5.53
C VAL A 286 -18.84 1.97 -5.84
N ASN A 287 -19.06 1.24 -6.94
CA ASN A 287 -20.40 0.77 -7.32
C ASN A 287 -20.99 -0.23 -6.31
N ALA A 288 -20.14 -0.89 -5.53
CA ALA A 288 -20.54 -1.78 -4.43
C ALA A 288 -20.76 -1.02 -3.10
N GLY A 289 -20.70 0.32 -3.11
CA GLY A 289 -20.87 1.15 -1.91
C GLY A 289 -19.68 1.12 -0.95
N LYS A 290 -18.49 0.72 -1.42
CA LYS A 290 -17.25 0.68 -0.63
C LYS A 290 -16.44 1.95 -0.86
N ALA A 291 -15.77 2.44 0.18
CA ALA A 291 -14.89 3.59 0.06
C ALA A 291 -13.66 3.24 -0.78
N VAL A 292 -13.20 4.20 -1.58
CA VAL A 292 -11.90 4.15 -2.25
C VAL A 292 -11.11 5.37 -1.82
N PHE A 293 -9.98 5.15 -1.18
CA PHE A 293 -8.99 6.14 -0.81
C PHE A 293 -7.93 6.16 -1.91
N GLN A 294 -7.72 7.32 -2.53
CA GLN A 294 -6.81 7.47 -3.67
C GLN A 294 -5.77 8.53 -3.34
N VAL A 295 -4.49 8.25 -3.54
CA VAL A 295 -3.42 9.23 -3.37
C VAL A 295 -2.67 9.46 -4.66
N GLU A 296 -2.40 10.71 -4.99
CA GLU A 296 -1.60 11.12 -6.14
C GLU A 296 -0.38 11.91 -5.66
N TYR A 297 0.78 11.64 -6.28
CA TYR A 297 2.06 12.26 -5.88
C TYR A 297 2.64 13.22 -6.92
N LYS A 298 2.28 13.03 -8.19
CA LYS A 298 2.91 13.72 -9.33
C LYS A 298 1.94 14.61 -10.10
N LEU A 299 0.67 14.22 -10.14
CA LEU A 299 -0.35 14.96 -10.87
C LEU A 299 -0.76 16.23 -10.12
N LYS A 300 -1.13 17.27 -10.86
CA LYS A 300 -1.77 18.46 -10.30
C LYS A 300 -3.19 18.11 -9.86
N THR A 301 -3.67 18.70 -8.76
CA THR A 301 -5.05 18.52 -8.28
C THR A 301 -6.10 18.82 -9.34
N SER A 302 -5.87 19.81 -10.20
CA SER A 302 -6.74 20.11 -11.34
C SER A 302 -6.88 18.98 -12.37
N THR A 303 -5.93 18.04 -12.41
CA THR A 303 -5.93 16.90 -13.33
C THR A 303 -6.70 15.72 -12.73
N PHE A 304 -6.44 15.36 -11.47
CA PHE A 304 -6.98 14.13 -10.89
C PHE A 304 -8.21 14.34 -10.00
N CYS A 305 -8.41 15.52 -9.40
CA CYS A 305 -9.56 15.73 -8.52
C CYS A 305 -10.91 15.71 -9.25
N PRO A 306 -11.07 16.33 -10.45
CA PRO A 306 -12.34 16.23 -11.18
C PRO A 306 -12.79 14.79 -11.48
N PRO A 307 -11.97 13.91 -12.11
CA PRO A 307 -12.38 12.53 -12.35
C PRO A 307 -12.55 11.72 -11.06
N ALA A 308 -11.70 11.92 -10.04
CA ALA A 308 -11.85 11.24 -8.75
C ALA A 308 -13.19 11.60 -8.06
N ASN A 309 -13.55 12.89 -8.02
CA ASN A 309 -14.81 13.33 -7.44
C ASN A 309 -16.02 12.83 -8.23
N ALA A 310 -15.97 12.87 -9.57
CA ALA A 310 -17.03 12.37 -10.42
C ALA A 310 -17.31 10.88 -10.20
N ALA A 311 -16.28 10.10 -9.87
CA ALA A 311 -16.36 8.68 -9.56
C ALA A 311 -16.43 8.38 -8.05
N ASN A 312 -16.72 9.37 -7.20
CA ASN A 312 -16.80 9.24 -5.74
C ASN A 312 -15.56 8.60 -5.06
N ARG A 313 -14.36 8.70 -5.66
CA ARG A 313 -13.10 8.32 -5.01
C ARG A 313 -12.61 9.44 -4.10
N ASN A 314 -12.19 9.11 -2.89
CA ASN A 314 -11.70 10.07 -1.90
C ASN A 314 -10.22 10.34 -2.20
N ALA A 315 -9.93 11.25 -3.13
CA ALA A 315 -8.57 11.52 -3.57
C ALA A 315 -7.87 12.63 -2.77
N ILE A 316 -6.56 12.45 -2.51
CA ILE A 316 -5.69 13.45 -1.88
C ILE A 316 -4.38 13.63 -2.66
N LEU A 317 -3.82 14.85 -2.64
CA LEU A 317 -2.43 15.11 -3.04
C LEU A 317 -1.50 14.90 -1.84
N LYS A 318 -0.43 14.12 -2.04
CA LYS A 318 0.66 13.91 -1.08
C LYS A 318 2.02 13.98 -1.78
N THR A 319 3.09 13.87 -1.02
CA THR A 319 4.44 13.52 -1.49
C THR A 319 4.74 12.06 -1.14
N PHE A 320 5.69 11.45 -1.86
CA PHE A 320 6.10 10.03 -1.66
C PHE A 320 6.62 9.72 -0.26
N ASP A 321 7.02 10.73 0.51
CA ASP A 321 7.51 10.56 1.87
C ASP A 321 6.39 10.45 2.91
N LEU A 322 5.13 10.76 2.58
CA LEU A 322 3.97 10.57 3.46
C LEU A 322 4.13 11.20 4.86
N PHE A 323 4.77 12.38 4.93
CA PHE A 323 4.65 13.27 6.10
C PHE A 323 3.22 13.81 6.24
N ASP A 324 2.95 14.62 7.26
CA ASP A 324 1.63 15.26 7.42
C ASP A 324 1.27 16.15 6.23
N LEU A 325 2.24 16.93 5.72
CA LEU A 325 2.09 17.84 4.59
C LEU A 325 2.92 17.42 3.36
N PRO A 326 2.48 17.75 2.13
CA PRO A 326 1.21 18.42 1.83
C PRO A 326 0.01 17.51 2.13
N TRP A 327 -1.15 18.12 2.35
CA TRP A 327 -2.43 17.43 2.39
C TRP A 327 -3.44 18.31 1.65
N THR A 328 -3.88 17.86 0.48
CA THR A 328 -4.93 18.55 -0.28
C THR A 328 -5.98 17.54 -0.69
N SER A 329 -7.12 17.55 0.02
CA SER A 329 -8.27 16.72 -0.32
C SER A 329 -9.01 17.24 -1.55
N CYS A 330 -9.54 16.35 -2.37
CA CYS A 330 -10.34 16.74 -3.52
C CYS A 330 -11.75 17.26 -3.15
N ARG A 331 -12.26 16.96 -1.95
CA ARG A 331 -13.57 17.38 -1.40
C ARG A 331 -13.57 17.37 0.13
#